data_AF-A0A2D6SN15-F1
#
_entry.id   AF-A0A2D6SN15-F1
#
_cell.length_a   1.000
_cell.length_b   1.000
_cell.length_c   1.000
_cell.angle_alpha   90.00
_cell.angle_beta   90.00
_cell.angle_gamma   90.00
#
_symmetry.space_group_name_H-M   'P 1'
#
loop_
_entity.id
_entity.type
_entity.pdbx_description
1 polymer ?
#
loop_
_entity_poly.entity_id
_entity_poly.type
_entity_poly.pdbx_seq_one_letter_code
_entity_poly.pdbx_strand_id
1 'polypeptide(L)'
;MHKAQSATEFIVLASFMLLVILGFFAITSSNVLEAKEQGNRNIAEDIAEFAFREIEIAKSVNNGYSRIFALPQTINGVNYSIIIIDDRELIVDYLGNEHVKFLPANVTGNISKGSILIEKIEDVVYLRSIAECSDKIDNDLDGSIDLTDAGCTDKSDNDETNCGDSACEGPESCSSCSSDCGICPLPGNFFLKGLANVFSIDHTGNAILSGTLQKNTNPVPTGDDEFIFKDNGGNNRAIINLITGNMVIQGQLFENQTALNPASGNDVIIRDSNGAVVSYLDVSGDFYLKGTLTENGNP
;
A
#
# COMPACT_ATOMS: atom_id res chain seq x y z
N MET A 1 -41.96 26.32 -34.43
CA MET A 1 -41.29 27.04 -33.31
C MET A 1 -41.53 26.42 -31.92
N HIS A 2 -42.65 25.76 -31.63
CA HIS A 2 -42.91 25.21 -30.27
C HIS A 2 -41.98 24.10 -29.76
N LYS A 3 -41.36 23.28 -30.64
CA LYS A 3 -40.48 22.18 -30.19
C LYS A 3 -39.11 22.66 -29.65
N ALA A 4 -38.64 23.85 -30.04
CA ALA A 4 -37.36 24.38 -29.59
C ALA A 4 -37.43 24.97 -28.17
N GLN A 5 -38.59 25.51 -27.78
CA GLN A 5 -38.82 26.10 -26.46
C GLN A 5 -38.80 25.06 -25.33
N SER A 6 -39.35 23.86 -25.58
CA SER A 6 -39.37 22.77 -24.60
C SER A 6 -37.95 22.22 -24.31
N ALA A 7 -37.07 22.20 -25.31
CA ALA A 7 -35.69 21.75 -25.15
C ALA A 7 -34.85 22.72 -24.30
N THR A 8 -35.05 24.04 -24.47
CA THR A 8 -34.33 25.05 -23.67
C THR A 8 -34.75 25.04 -22.20
N GLU A 9 -36.04 24.87 -21.90
CA GLU A 9 -36.54 24.76 -20.53
C GLU A 9 -35.98 23.52 -19.83
N PHE A 10 -35.90 22.38 -20.54
CA PHE A 10 -35.32 21.15 -20.02
C PHE A 10 -33.82 21.30 -19.71
N ILE A 11 -33.04 21.92 -20.61
CA ILE A 11 -31.61 22.15 -20.40
C ILE A 11 -31.39 23.04 -19.17
N VAL A 12 -32.15 24.13 -19.03
CA VAL A 12 -32.03 25.03 -17.86
C VAL A 12 -32.34 24.29 -16.56
N LEU A 13 -33.39 23.45 -16.54
CA LEU A 13 -33.72 22.62 -15.38
C LEU A 13 -32.65 21.58 -15.07
N ALA A 14 -32.15 20.88 -16.09
CA ALA A 14 -31.10 19.88 -15.93
C ALA A 14 -29.79 20.50 -15.44
N SER A 15 -29.40 21.66 -15.97
CA SER A 15 -28.23 22.41 -15.52
C SER A 15 -28.38 22.88 -14.07
N PHE A 16 -29.56 23.38 -13.69
CA PHE A 16 -29.84 23.78 -12.32
C PHE A 16 -29.78 22.59 -11.37
N MET A 17 -30.40 21.46 -11.71
CA MET A 17 -30.33 20.23 -10.92
C MET A 17 -28.90 19.69 -10.80
N LEU A 18 -28.12 19.71 -11.88
CA LEU A 18 -26.72 19.31 -11.84
C LEU A 18 -25.92 20.19 -10.88
N LEU A 19 -26.15 21.51 -10.89
CA LEU A 19 -25.47 22.44 -9.99
C LEU A 19 -25.82 22.17 -8.52
N VAL A 20 -27.09 21.89 -8.23
CA VAL A 20 -27.54 21.48 -6.88
C VAL A 20 -26.89 20.16 -6.45
N ILE A 21 -26.81 19.17 -7.35
CA ILE A 21 -26.19 17.87 -7.08
C ILE A 21 -24.69 18.04 -6.80
N LEU A 22 -23.98 18.84 -7.60
CA LEU A 22 -22.57 19.13 -7.37
C LEU A 22 -22.33 19.85 -6.04
N GLY A 23 -23.20 20.80 -5.69
CA GLY A 23 -23.17 21.47 -4.38
C GLY A 23 -23.36 20.49 -3.22
N PHE A 24 -24.32 19.57 -3.35
CA PHE A 24 -24.53 18.51 -2.36
C PHE A 24 -23.30 17.60 -2.23
N PHE A 25 -22.76 17.12 -3.35
CA PHE A 25 -21.56 16.28 -3.35
C PHE A 25 -20.36 16.95 -2.70
N ALA A 26 -20.16 18.25 -2.94
CA ALA A 26 -19.09 19.01 -2.31
C ALA A 26 -19.23 19.04 -0.79
N ILE A 27 -20.44 19.34 -0.28
CA ILE A 27 -20.73 19.37 1.16
C ILE A 27 -20.55 17.97 1.78
N THR A 28 -21.09 16.92 1.17
CA THR A 28 -20.97 15.57 1.69
C THR A 28 -19.52 15.09 1.70
N SER A 29 -18.75 15.42 0.66
CA SER A 29 -17.33 15.02 0.58
C SER A 29 -16.51 15.70 1.67
N SER A 30 -16.77 16.99 1.96
CA SER A 30 -16.12 17.71 3.06
C SER A 30 -16.41 17.04 4.40
N ASN A 31 -17.68 16.75 4.69
CA ASN A 31 -18.07 16.12 5.95
C ASN A 31 -17.47 14.72 6.12
N VAL A 32 -17.36 13.95 5.03
CA VAL A 32 -16.74 12.62 5.05
C VAL A 32 -15.24 12.71 5.33
N LEU A 33 -14.54 13.70 4.75
CA LEU A 33 -13.12 13.91 5.02
C LEU A 33 -12.88 14.32 6.48
N GLU A 34 -13.65 15.27 7.00
CA GLU A 34 -13.59 15.70 8.40
C GLU A 34 -13.86 14.53 9.36
N ALA A 35 -14.87 13.69 9.07
CA ALA A 35 -15.17 12.51 9.86
C ALA A 35 -14.02 11.49 9.83
N LYS A 36 -13.36 11.31 8.68
CA LYS A 36 -12.20 10.42 8.54
C LYS A 36 -11.01 10.93 9.34
N GLU A 37 -10.69 12.22 9.25
CA GLU A 37 -9.61 12.82 10.04
C GLU A 37 -9.91 12.72 11.55
N GLN A 38 -11.15 12.98 11.95
CA GLN A 38 -11.54 12.82 13.36
C GLN A 38 -11.39 11.36 13.81
N GLY A 39 -11.76 10.39 12.97
CA GLY A 39 -11.53 8.97 13.26
C GLY A 39 -10.05 8.65 13.45
N ASN A 40 -9.18 9.18 12.59
CA ASN A 40 -7.72 8.99 12.72
C ASN A 40 -7.18 9.63 14.00
N ARG A 41 -7.63 10.84 14.36
CA ARG A 41 -7.27 11.49 15.63
C ARG A 41 -7.69 10.68 16.85
N ASN A 42 -8.91 10.16 16.86
CA ASN A 42 -9.41 9.34 17.95
C ASN A 42 -8.59 8.04 18.09
N ILE A 43 -8.16 7.43 16.98
CA ILE A 43 -7.28 6.25 17.01
C ILE A 43 -5.93 6.59 17.65
N ALA A 44 -5.29 7.70 17.26
CA ALA A 44 -4.03 8.14 17.88
C ALA A 44 -4.20 8.38 19.38
N GLU A 45 -5.33 8.99 19.79
CA GLU A 45 -5.70 9.19 21.19
C GLU A 45 -5.89 7.86 21.93
N ASP A 46 -6.63 6.90 21.37
CA ASP A 46 -6.89 5.61 22.01
C ASP A 46 -5.59 4.82 22.27
N ILE A 47 -4.64 4.85 21.33
CA ILE A 47 -3.32 4.22 21.46
C ILE A 47 -2.53 4.91 22.57
N ALA A 48 -2.45 6.24 22.55
CA ALA A 48 -1.74 7.02 23.56
C ALA A 48 -2.34 6.80 24.94
N GLU A 49 -3.66 6.77 25.05
CA GLU A 49 -4.40 6.53 26.28
C GLU A 49 -4.19 5.11 26.81
N PHE A 50 -4.13 4.10 25.94
CA PHE A 50 -3.81 2.74 26.35
C PHE A 50 -2.41 2.65 26.98
N ALA A 51 -1.38 3.16 26.31
CA ALA A 51 -0.01 3.17 26.85
C ALA A 51 0.09 4.01 28.13
N PHE A 52 -0.54 5.19 28.15
CA PHE A 52 -0.56 6.08 29.31
C PHE A 52 -1.20 5.41 30.53
N ARG A 53 -2.31 4.68 30.36
CA ARG A 53 -2.97 3.95 31.46
C ARG A 53 -2.07 2.88 32.07
N GLU A 54 -1.31 2.14 31.25
CA GLU A 54 -0.34 1.16 31.77
C GLU A 54 0.74 1.83 32.63
N ILE A 55 1.20 3.03 32.21
CA ILE A 55 2.16 3.84 32.98
C ILE A 55 1.54 4.35 34.28
N GLU A 56 0.30 4.84 34.27
CA GLU A 56 -0.39 5.29 35.48
C GLU A 56 -0.61 4.15 36.48
N ILE A 57 -0.99 2.96 35.99
CA ILE A 57 -1.12 1.77 36.82
C ILE A 57 0.22 1.48 37.50
N ALA A 58 1.31 1.39 36.73
CA ALA A 58 2.64 1.17 37.27
C ALA A 58 3.06 2.24 38.28
N LYS A 59 2.70 3.51 38.06
CA LYS A 59 2.99 4.59 38.99
C LYS A 59 2.23 4.45 40.31
N SER A 60 0.98 4.01 40.26
CA SER A 60 0.05 3.91 41.40
C SER A 60 0.33 2.75 42.35
N VAL A 61 1.09 1.74 41.90
CA VAL A 61 1.40 0.53 42.69
C VAL A 61 2.72 0.65 43.45
N ASN A 62 3.02 -0.33 44.30
CA ASN A 62 4.24 -0.35 45.11
C ASN A 62 5.49 -0.65 44.27
N ASN A 63 6.66 -0.29 44.80
CA ASN A 63 7.96 -0.69 44.24
C ASN A 63 8.05 -2.22 44.13
N GLY A 64 8.69 -2.70 43.06
CA GLY A 64 8.75 -4.11 42.69
C GLY A 64 7.65 -4.57 41.73
N TYR A 65 6.75 -3.67 41.30
CA TYR A 65 5.84 -3.97 40.19
C TYR A 65 6.62 -4.20 38.90
N SER A 66 6.26 -5.25 38.18
CA SER A 66 6.83 -5.61 36.87
C SER A 66 5.73 -6.29 36.05
N ARG A 67 5.50 -5.81 34.83
CA ARG A 67 4.49 -6.35 33.91
C ARG A 67 4.97 -6.16 32.47
N ILE A 68 4.54 -7.07 31.59
CA ILE A 68 4.66 -6.91 30.14
C ILE A 68 3.29 -6.52 29.59
N PHE A 69 3.25 -5.51 28.74
CA PHE A 69 2.08 -5.19 27.91
C PHE A 69 2.55 -5.03 26.46
N ALA A 70 1.66 -5.29 25.51
CA ALA A 70 1.98 -5.23 24.10
C ALA A 70 1.24 -4.08 23.42
N LEU A 71 1.95 -3.37 22.55
CA LEU A 71 1.36 -2.43 21.59
C LEU A 71 1.25 -3.09 20.22
N PRO A 72 0.14 -2.89 19.50
CA PRO A 72 -0.07 -3.54 18.20
C PRO A 72 0.99 -3.09 17.18
N GLN A 73 1.35 -3.95 16.22
CA GLN A 73 2.28 -3.57 15.15
C GLN A 73 1.63 -2.62 14.11
N THR A 74 0.35 -2.82 13.83
CA THR A 74 -0.45 -1.97 12.93
C THR A 74 -1.85 -1.76 13.49
N ILE A 75 -2.52 -0.69 13.06
CA ILE A 75 -3.94 -0.45 13.31
C ILE A 75 -4.66 -0.48 11.98
N ASN A 76 -5.58 -1.43 11.78
CA ASN A 76 -6.27 -1.66 10.51
C ASN A 76 -5.31 -1.83 9.31
N GLY A 77 -4.15 -2.48 9.52
CA GLY A 77 -3.10 -2.67 8.51
C GLY A 77 -2.29 -1.41 8.20
N VAL A 78 -2.57 -0.30 8.88
CA VAL A 78 -1.84 0.97 8.71
C VAL A 78 -0.82 1.11 9.84
N ASN A 79 0.36 1.57 9.47
CA ASN A 79 1.45 1.79 10.39
C ASN A 79 1.23 3.08 11.21
N TYR A 80 1.78 3.12 12.43
CA TYR A 80 1.77 4.29 13.30
C TYR A 80 3.15 4.49 13.93
N SER A 81 3.38 5.59 14.63
CA SER A 81 4.59 5.77 15.44
C SER A 81 4.22 6.13 16.87
N ILE A 82 5.07 5.73 17.81
CA ILE A 82 4.95 6.06 19.23
C ILE A 82 6.35 6.28 19.79
N ILE A 83 6.55 7.41 20.49
CA ILE A 83 7.84 7.78 21.07
C ILE A 83 7.63 8.52 22.39
N ILE A 84 8.66 8.50 23.25
CA ILE A 84 8.74 9.36 24.43
C ILE A 84 9.86 10.37 24.20
N ILE A 85 9.57 11.65 24.39
CA ILE A 85 10.54 12.75 24.31
C ILE A 85 10.77 13.31 25.70
N ASP A 86 12.04 13.52 26.05
CA ASP A 86 12.51 14.15 27.28
C ASP A 86 11.90 13.57 28.57
N ASP A 87 11.62 12.25 28.57
CA ASP A 87 10.99 11.53 29.69
C ASP A 87 9.64 12.14 30.16
N ARG A 88 9.00 12.93 29.28
CA ARG A 88 7.83 13.75 29.64
C ARG A 88 6.69 13.69 28.65
N GLU A 89 6.96 13.58 27.36
CA GLU A 89 5.94 13.66 26.32
C GLU A 89 5.84 12.33 25.59
N LEU A 90 4.70 11.65 25.74
CA LEU A 90 4.34 10.49 24.95
C LEU A 90 3.61 10.98 23.70
N ILE A 91 4.20 10.73 22.53
CA ILE A 91 3.68 11.18 21.24
C ILE A 91 3.30 9.96 20.42
N VAL A 92 2.09 9.97 19.86
CA VAL A 92 1.61 8.98 18.88
C VAL A 92 1.25 9.70 17.59
N ASP A 93 1.79 9.27 16.45
CA ASP A 93 1.36 9.69 15.12
C ASP A 93 0.65 8.54 14.41
N TYR A 94 -0.58 8.78 13.98
CA TYR A 94 -1.31 7.90 13.07
C TYR A 94 -1.84 8.67 11.85
N LEU A 95 -1.35 8.31 10.66
CA LEU A 95 -1.74 8.94 9.39
C LEU A 95 -1.57 10.47 9.40
N GLY A 96 -0.51 10.99 10.02
CA GLY A 96 -0.21 12.42 10.11
C GLY A 96 -1.04 13.16 11.16
N ASN A 97 -1.76 12.42 12.03
CA ASN A 97 -2.49 12.97 13.16
C ASN A 97 -1.73 12.64 14.44
N GLU A 98 -1.09 13.64 15.02
CA GLU A 98 -0.34 13.52 16.27
C GLU A 98 -1.25 13.69 17.49
N HIS A 99 -1.04 12.86 18.51
CA HIS A 99 -1.63 13.00 19.83
C HIS A 99 -0.52 12.96 20.89
N VAL A 100 -0.58 13.88 21.85
CA VAL A 100 0.45 14.04 22.88
C VAL A 100 -0.16 13.87 24.28
N LYS A 101 0.47 13.02 25.10
CA LYS A 101 0.16 12.84 26.52
C LYS A 101 1.39 13.21 27.36
N PHE A 102 1.16 14.01 28.40
CA PHE A 102 2.21 14.34 29.36
C PHE A 102 2.33 13.25 30.42
N LEU A 103 3.48 12.59 30.46
CA LEU A 103 3.80 11.54 31.42
C LEU A 103 3.91 12.10 32.85
N PRO A 104 3.57 11.29 33.87
CA PRO A 104 3.82 11.66 35.25
C PRO A 104 5.32 11.75 35.55
N ALA A 105 5.69 12.44 36.64
CA ALA A 105 7.08 12.53 37.05
C ALA A 105 7.69 11.16 37.40
N ASN A 106 9.00 11.04 37.22
CA ASN A 106 9.79 9.81 37.42
C ASN A 106 9.31 8.66 36.52
N VAL A 107 9.08 8.94 35.24
CA VAL A 107 8.98 7.93 34.18
C VAL A 107 10.22 8.08 33.31
N THR A 108 10.85 6.98 32.91
CA THR A 108 12.03 7.03 32.05
C THR A 108 12.11 5.78 31.19
N GLY A 109 12.86 5.87 30.09
CA GLY A 109 13.08 4.78 29.16
C GLY A 109 12.40 5.00 27.81
N ASN A 110 12.31 3.93 27.03
CA ASN A 110 11.79 3.98 25.67
C ASN A 110 10.51 3.15 25.53
N ILE A 111 9.70 3.54 24.57
CA ILE A 111 8.53 2.81 24.14
C ILE A 111 8.62 2.58 22.63
N SER A 112 8.20 1.41 22.19
CA SER A 112 8.04 1.06 20.77
C SER A 112 6.82 0.17 20.63
N LYS A 113 6.51 -0.25 19.40
CA LYS A 113 5.53 -1.31 19.15
C LYS A 113 6.03 -2.64 19.70
N GLY A 114 5.12 -3.60 19.81
CA GLY A 114 5.40 -4.91 20.36
C GLY A 114 5.42 -4.90 21.88
N SER A 115 6.15 -5.85 22.46
CA SER A 115 6.19 -6.07 23.89
C SER A 115 7.03 -5.03 24.64
N ILE A 116 6.45 -4.47 25.69
CA ILE A 116 7.10 -3.47 26.55
C ILE A 116 7.08 -3.99 27.98
N LEU A 117 8.27 -4.10 28.57
CA LEU A 117 8.45 -4.30 30.00
C LEU A 117 8.25 -2.98 30.72
N ILE A 118 7.35 -2.95 31.70
CA ILE A 118 7.16 -1.83 32.60
C ILE A 118 7.45 -2.25 34.04
N GLU A 119 8.33 -1.50 34.71
CA GLU A 119 8.80 -1.81 36.06
C GLU A 119 8.79 -0.58 36.95
N LYS A 120 8.51 -0.75 38.24
CA LYS A 120 8.66 0.32 39.24
C LYS A 120 9.75 -0.01 40.24
N ILE A 121 10.82 0.78 40.22
CA ILE A 121 11.99 0.63 41.11
C ILE A 121 12.26 1.99 41.76
N GLU A 122 12.33 2.03 43.09
CA GLU A 122 12.63 3.26 43.85
C GLU A 122 11.78 4.48 43.44
N ASP A 123 10.47 4.29 43.26
CA ASP A 123 9.50 5.31 42.82
C ASP A 123 9.69 5.89 41.40
N VAL A 124 10.57 5.27 40.61
CA VAL A 124 10.76 5.52 39.18
C VAL A 124 10.12 4.40 38.37
N VAL A 125 9.34 4.77 37.34
CA VAL A 125 8.76 3.84 36.37
C VAL A 125 9.69 3.75 35.16
N TYR A 126 10.18 2.55 34.88
CA TYR A 126 11.04 2.25 33.75
C TYR A 126 10.24 1.55 32.66
N LEU A 127 10.36 2.05 31.43
CA LEU A 127 9.85 1.39 30.23
C LEU A 127 11.02 0.86 29.41
N ARG A 128 10.90 -0.39 28.96
CA ARG A 128 11.88 -1.03 28.08
C ARG A 128 11.17 -1.89 27.05
N SER A 129 11.34 -1.55 25.78
CA SER A 129 10.95 -2.45 24.69
C SER A 129 11.73 -3.77 24.79
N ILE A 130 11.01 -4.87 24.67
CA ILE A 130 11.58 -6.21 24.65
C ILE A 130 11.58 -6.68 23.19
N ALA A 131 12.67 -7.31 22.76
CA ALA A 131 12.73 -7.92 21.44
C ALA A 131 11.90 -9.21 21.45
N GLU A 132 11.26 -9.53 20.32
CA GLU A 132 10.29 -10.64 20.19
C GLU A 132 10.90 -11.95 20.73
N CYS A 133 12.15 -12.26 20.37
CA CYS A 133 12.93 -13.40 20.84
C CYS A 133 13.31 -13.44 22.35
N SER A 134 12.73 -12.56 23.17
CA SER A 134 12.97 -12.49 24.60
C SER A 134 11.77 -11.99 25.42
N ASP A 135 10.60 -11.85 24.80
CA ASP A 135 9.40 -11.28 25.42
C ASP A 135 8.44 -12.34 26.02
N LYS A 136 8.73 -13.63 25.81
CA LYS A 136 7.95 -14.81 26.27
C LYS A 136 6.57 -14.94 25.64
N ILE A 137 6.33 -14.26 24.55
CA ILE A 137 5.17 -14.46 23.68
C ILE A 137 5.67 -15.23 22.45
N ASP A 138 4.73 -15.86 21.77
CA ASP A 138 4.92 -16.55 20.49
C ASP A 138 4.42 -15.55 19.44
N ASN A 139 5.33 -14.71 18.93
CA ASN A 139 4.98 -13.51 18.17
C ASN A 139 4.58 -13.80 16.73
N ASP A 140 5.00 -14.96 16.23
CA ASP A 140 4.68 -15.44 14.90
C ASP A 140 3.56 -16.51 14.96
N LEU A 141 3.37 -17.20 16.09
CA LEU A 141 2.32 -18.20 16.38
C LEU A 141 2.63 -19.61 15.87
N ASP A 142 3.92 -19.95 15.72
CA ASP A 142 4.39 -21.27 15.31
C ASP A 142 4.39 -22.31 16.45
N GLY A 143 4.23 -21.84 17.70
CA GLY A 143 4.21 -22.65 18.92
C GLY A 143 5.53 -22.71 19.68
N SER A 144 6.57 -22.07 19.16
CA SER A 144 7.87 -21.84 19.80
C SER A 144 7.88 -20.43 20.43
N ILE A 145 8.84 -20.19 21.32
CA ILE A 145 8.98 -18.88 21.99
C ILE A 145 10.45 -18.57 22.22
N ASP A 146 10.81 -17.30 22.09
CA ASP A 146 12.12 -16.77 22.42
C ASP A 146 13.26 -17.57 21.77
N LEU A 147 14.39 -17.78 22.45
CA LEU A 147 15.51 -18.61 21.97
C LEU A 147 15.20 -20.11 21.75
N THR A 148 13.99 -20.57 22.04
CA THR A 148 13.57 -21.93 21.67
C THR A 148 13.05 -21.98 20.24
N ASP A 149 12.65 -20.83 19.74
CA ASP A 149 12.28 -20.55 18.35
C ASP A 149 13.50 -20.63 17.42
N ALA A 150 13.27 -21.12 16.19
CA ALA A 150 14.33 -21.27 15.20
C ALA A 150 14.60 -19.98 14.40
N GLY A 151 13.68 -19.02 14.38
CA GLY A 151 13.83 -17.70 13.78
C GLY A 151 14.65 -16.77 14.67
N CYS A 152 14.70 -17.06 15.97
CA CYS A 152 15.51 -16.31 16.90
C CYS A 152 17.01 -16.59 16.80
N THR A 153 17.77 -15.59 16.33
CA THR A 153 19.23 -15.67 16.31
C THR A 153 19.86 -15.40 17.68
N ASP A 154 19.32 -14.45 18.43
CA ASP A 154 19.71 -14.14 19.81
C ASP A 154 18.60 -13.36 20.58
N LYS A 155 18.85 -13.00 21.84
CA LYS A 155 17.85 -12.33 22.71
C LYS A 155 17.56 -10.87 22.34
N SER A 156 18.39 -10.27 21.50
CA SER A 156 18.17 -8.92 20.98
C SER A 156 17.51 -8.92 19.60
N ASP A 157 17.34 -10.10 19.01
CA ASP A 157 16.61 -10.31 17.77
C ASP A 157 15.12 -9.99 17.96
N ASN A 158 14.56 -9.25 17.02
CA ASN A 158 13.19 -8.74 17.10
C ASN A 158 12.26 -9.38 16.07
N ASP A 159 12.69 -10.47 15.46
CA ASP A 159 11.95 -11.22 14.47
C ASP A 159 11.99 -12.69 14.87
N GLU A 160 10.86 -13.25 15.30
CA GLU A 160 10.73 -14.70 15.55
C GLU A 160 10.47 -15.47 14.26
N THR A 161 10.13 -14.79 13.15
CA THR A 161 9.67 -15.45 11.94
C THR A 161 10.74 -16.38 11.34
N ASN A 162 10.39 -17.64 11.04
CA ASN A 162 11.28 -18.55 10.30
C ASN A 162 10.62 -19.38 9.20
N CYS A 163 11.41 -19.63 8.16
CA CYS A 163 11.00 -20.56 7.11
C CYS A 163 11.20 -22.01 7.56
N GLY A 164 10.10 -22.76 7.64
CA GLY A 164 10.03 -24.21 7.80
C GLY A 164 9.12 -24.70 8.92
N ASP A 165 8.35 -23.84 9.57
CA ASP A 165 7.49 -24.13 10.72
C ASP A 165 6.02 -24.44 10.38
N SER A 166 5.64 -24.38 9.10
CA SER A 166 4.27 -24.54 8.59
C SER A 166 3.32 -23.36 8.83
N ALA A 167 3.83 -22.18 9.15
CA ALA A 167 3.06 -20.94 9.30
C ALA A 167 3.61 -19.85 8.36
N CYS A 168 2.74 -18.99 7.80
CA CYS A 168 3.14 -18.00 6.78
C CYS A 168 2.98 -16.59 7.32
N GLU A 169 4.09 -15.98 7.72
CA GLU A 169 4.11 -14.79 8.58
C GLU A 169 4.96 -13.63 8.07
N GLY A 170 4.81 -12.46 8.71
CA GLY A 170 5.55 -11.21 8.50
C GLY A 170 6.30 -11.04 7.15
N PRO A 171 7.64 -11.21 7.12
CA PRO A 171 8.50 -11.08 5.94
C PRO A 171 8.50 -12.32 5.02
N GLU A 172 7.83 -13.39 5.41
CA GLU A 172 7.65 -14.55 4.56
C GLU A 172 6.71 -14.24 3.40
N SER A 173 7.05 -14.83 2.29
CA SER A 173 6.25 -14.80 1.09
C SER A 173 6.46 -16.11 0.39
N CYS A 174 5.59 -16.44 -0.54
CA CYS A 174 5.79 -17.61 -1.37
C CYS A 174 7.13 -17.60 -2.15
N SER A 175 7.83 -16.44 -2.25
CA SER A 175 9.15 -16.30 -2.91
C SER A 175 10.34 -16.35 -1.96
N SER A 176 10.19 -15.89 -0.71
CA SER A 176 11.21 -15.99 0.36
C SER A 176 11.11 -17.29 1.15
N CYS A 177 9.90 -17.81 1.33
CA CYS A 177 9.61 -19.05 2.02
C CYS A 177 8.40 -19.79 1.40
N SER A 178 8.64 -20.52 0.30
CA SER A 178 7.59 -21.35 -0.31
C SER A 178 7.22 -22.59 0.51
N SER A 179 8.00 -22.92 1.54
CA SER A 179 7.74 -24.04 2.44
C SER A 179 6.41 -23.83 3.18
N ASP A 180 6.22 -22.62 3.71
CA ASP A 180 5.11 -22.35 4.63
C ASP A 180 4.05 -21.45 3.99
N CYS A 181 4.45 -20.42 3.21
CA CYS A 181 3.54 -19.61 2.40
C CYS A 181 3.01 -20.28 1.13
N GLY A 182 3.42 -21.53 0.90
CA GLY A 182 3.04 -22.34 -0.24
C GLY A 182 3.67 -21.87 -1.56
N ILE A 183 3.31 -22.57 -2.63
CA ILE A 183 3.74 -22.25 -3.99
C ILE A 183 3.21 -20.88 -4.39
N CYS A 184 4.09 -20.00 -4.86
CA CYS A 184 3.65 -18.74 -5.43
C CYS A 184 2.61 -19.00 -6.52
N PRO A 185 1.53 -18.20 -6.56
CA PRO A 185 0.64 -18.24 -7.71
C PRO A 185 1.53 -18.08 -8.95
N LEU A 186 1.37 -19.02 -9.90
CA LEU A 186 2.10 -18.97 -11.16
C LEU A 186 1.99 -17.53 -11.69
N PRO A 187 3.10 -16.92 -12.11
CA PRO A 187 3.14 -15.52 -12.46
C PRO A 187 1.98 -15.19 -13.38
N GLY A 188 1.01 -14.43 -12.85
CA GLY A 188 -0.17 -14.06 -13.59
C GLY A 188 0.23 -13.10 -14.68
N ASN A 189 -0.23 -13.33 -15.91
CA ASN A 189 -0.07 -12.33 -16.94
C ASN A 189 -0.99 -11.14 -16.61
N PHE A 190 -0.51 -9.93 -16.85
CA PHE A 190 -1.39 -8.77 -16.93
C PHE A 190 -2.16 -8.86 -18.25
N PHE A 191 -3.49 -8.68 -18.22
CA PHE A 191 -4.34 -8.76 -19.41
C PHE A 191 -5.13 -7.47 -19.61
N LEU A 192 -5.23 -7.03 -20.87
CA LEU A 192 -6.34 -6.19 -21.32
C LEU A 192 -7.37 -7.07 -22.01
N LYS A 193 -8.65 -6.85 -21.66
CA LYS A 193 -9.77 -7.68 -22.12
C LYS A 193 -10.83 -6.84 -22.81
N GLY A 194 -11.28 -7.32 -23.97
CA GLY A 194 -12.56 -6.95 -24.58
C GLY A 194 -13.52 -8.13 -24.47
N LEU A 195 -14.03 -8.62 -25.60
CA LEU A 195 -14.77 -9.89 -25.67
C LEU A 195 -13.87 -11.12 -25.46
N ALA A 196 -12.56 -10.96 -25.70
CA ALA A 196 -11.50 -11.90 -25.41
C ALA A 196 -10.26 -11.14 -24.89
N ASN A 197 -9.21 -11.85 -24.50
CA ASN A 197 -7.93 -11.22 -24.19
C ASN A 197 -7.34 -10.61 -25.46
N VAL A 198 -6.97 -9.33 -25.41
CA VAL A 198 -6.46 -8.57 -26.56
C VAL A 198 -5.00 -8.17 -26.41
N PHE A 199 -4.54 -8.03 -25.18
CA PHE A 199 -3.14 -7.82 -24.86
C PHE A 199 -2.81 -8.57 -23.57
N SER A 200 -1.64 -9.19 -23.51
CA SER A 200 -1.10 -9.74 -22.28
C SER A 200 0.39 -9.45 -22.13
N ILE A 201 0.88 -9.44 -20.90
CA ILE A 201 2.32 -9.43 -20.60
C ILE A 201 2.62 -10.31 -19.39
N ASP A 202 3.65 -11.15 -19.51
CA ASP A 202 4.10 -12.06 -18.46
C ASP A 202 5.15 -11.43 -17.51
N HIS A 203 5.50 -12.14 -16.45
CA HIS A 203 6.50 -11.70 -15.47
C HIS A 203 7.93 -11.59 -16.01
N THR A 204 8.22 -12.14 -17.19
CA THR A 204 9.51 -11.98 -17.87
C THR A 204 9.53 -10.79 -18.82
N GLY A 205 8.36 -10.16 -19.03
CA GLY A 205 8.18 -9.02 -19.91
C GLY A 205 7.91 -9.41 -21.37
N ASN A 206 7.50 -10.65 -21.66
CA ASN A 206 6.99 -10.98 -22.99
C ASN A 206 5.54 -10.52 -23.10
N ALA A 207 5.26 -9.70 -24.11
CA ALA A 207 3.94 -9.22 -24.42
C ALA A 207 3.34 -9.98 -25.62
N ILE A 208 2.03 -10.20 -25.60
CA ILE A 208 1.27 -10.78 -26.70
C ILE A 208 0.14 -9.83 -27.04
N LEU A 209 -0.01 -9.51 -28.32
CA LEU A 209 -1.07 -8.69 -28.86
C LEU A 209 -1.90 -9.53 -29.82
N SER A 210 -3.23 -9.52 -29.71
CA SER A 210 -4.09 -10.29 -30.62
C SER A 210 -4.17 -9.68 -32.02
N GLY A 211 -3.83 -8.40 -32.17
CA GLY A 211 -3.71 -7.70 -33.44
C GLY A 211 -2.28 -7.28 -33.75
N THR A 212 -2.15 -6.16 -34.47
CA THR A 212 -0.87 -5.61 -34.94
C THR A 212 -0.48 -4.32 -34.21
N LEU A 213 0.83 -4.06 -34.10
CA LEU A 213 1.42 -2.86 -33.55
C LEU A 213 1.86 -1.91 -34.67
N GLN A 214 1.29 -0.71 -34.69
CA GLN A 214 1.78 0.40 -35.49
C GLN A 214 2.64 1.34 -34.63
N LYS A 215 3.84 1.66 -35.11
CA LYS A 215 4.85 2.48 -34.42
C LYS A 215 5.02 3.81 -35.15
N ASN A 216 5.59 4.81 -34.49
CA ASN A 216 5.86 6.14 -35.08
C ASN A 216 4.63 6.80 -35.71
N THR A 217 3.45 6.52 -35.16
CA THR A 217 2.17 6.92 -35.75
C THR A 217 1.35 7.62 -34.69
N ASN A 218 0.78 8.78 -35.02
CA ASN A 218 -0.07 9.51 -34.09
C ASN A 218 -1.29 8.65 -33.71
N PRO A 219 -1.48 8.27 -32.44
CA PRO A 219 -2.60 7.44 -32.04
C PRO A 219 -3.92 8.23 -32.10
N VAL A 220 -4.82 7.82 -32.99
CA VAL A 220 -6.14 8.45 -33.18
C VAL A 220 -7.22 7.45 -32.74
N PRO A 221 -8.11 7.83 -31.79
CA PRO A 221 -9.21 6.97 -31.37
C PRO A 221 -10.17 6.71 -32.54
N THR A 222 -10.60 5.47 -32.72
CA THR A 222 -11.55 5.07 -33.77
C THR A 222 -13.00 5.21 -33.34
N GLY A 223 -13.26 5.37 -32.03
CA GLY A 223 -14.61 5.39 -31.47
C GLY A 223 -15.14 4.01 -31.10
N ASP A 224 -14.30 2.97 -31.22
CA ASP A 224 -14.52 1.64 -30.65
C ASP A 224 -14.20 1.62 -29.15
N ASP A 225 -14.33 0.44 -28.51
CA ASP A 225 -13.82 0.22 -27.16
C ASP A 225 -12.29 0.18 -27.18
N GLU A 226 -11.65 1.18 -26.57
CA GLU A 226 -10.21 1.41 -26.66
C GLU A 226 -9.58 1.72 -25.30
N PHE A 227 -8.40 1.15 -25.04
CA PHE A 227 -7.57 1.56 -23.91
C PHE A 227 -6.56 2.60 -24.39
N ILE A 228 -6.66 3.83 -23.88
CA ILE A 228 -5.92 5.00 -24.39
C ILE A 228 -4.97 5.53 -23.32
N PHE A 229 -3.69 5.59 -23.65
CA PHE A 229 -2.65 6.21 -22.83
C PHE A 229 -2.48 7.67 -23.25
N LYS A 230 -2.62 8.59 -22.29
CA LYS A 230 -2.49 10.03 -22.53
C LYS A 230 -1.37 10.64 -21.72
N ASP A 231 -0.72 11.65 -22.28
CA ASP A 231 0.18 12.50 -21.51
C ASP A 231 -0.59 13.53 -20.67
N ASN A 232 0.15 14.30 -19.86
CA ASN A 232 -0.41 15.37 -19.03
C ASN A 232 -1.04 16.53 -19.84
N GLY A 233 -0.72 16.65 -21.13
CA GLY A 233 -1.34 17.60 -22.05
C GLY A 233 -2.62 17.08 -22.70
N GLY A 234 -3.02 15.84 -22.41
CA GLY A 234 -4.18 15.17 -23.00
C GLY A 234 -3.94 14.57 -24.39
N ASN A 235 -2.70 14.56 -24.88
CA ASN A 235 -2.36 13.94 -26.17
C ASN A 235 -2.27 12.43 -26.02
N ASN A 236 -2.78 11.69 -26.99
CA ASN A 236 -2.70 10.23 -27.00
C ASN A 236 -1.28 9.79 -27.36
N ARG A 237 -0.68 8.96 -26.52
CA ARG A 237 0.67 8.40 -26.71
C ARG A 237 0.64 6.94 -27.15
N ALA A 238 -0.38 6.21 -26.73
CA ALA A 238 -0.68 4.89 -27.24
C ALA A 238 -2.18 4.58 -27.17
N ILE A 239 -2.67 3.73 -28.08
CA ILE A 239 -4.06 3.24 -28.10
C ILE A 239 -4.02 1.74 -28.37
N ILE A 240 -4.81 0.98 -27.62
CA ILE A 240 -5.08 -0.43 -27.89
C ILE A 240 -6.58 -0.57 -28.13
N ASN A 241 -6.96 -0.97 -29.33
CA ASN A 241 -8.36 -1.23 -29.69
C ASN A 241 -8.77 -2.60 -29.15
N LEU A 242 -9.74 -2.64 -28.25
CA LEU A 242 -10.15 -3.85 -27.51
C LEU A 242 -11.07 -4.78 -28.32
N ILE A 243 -11.46 -4.36 -29.53
CA ILE A 243 -12.23 -5.17 -30.47
C ILE A 243 -11.30 -5.90 -31.43
N THR A 244 -10.37 -5.16 -32.05
CA THR A 244 -9.45 -5.69 -33.07
C THR A 244 -8.13 -6.20 -32.49
N GLY A 245 -7.77 -5.76 -31.29
CA GLY A 245 -6.46 -6.01 -30.70
C GLY A 245 -5.33 -5.21 -31.33
N ASN A 246 -5.61 -4.25 -32.22
CA ASN A 246 -4.56 -3.43 -32.80
C ASN A 246 -4.06 -2.38 -31.80
N MET A 247 -2.75 -2.22 -31.73
CA MET A 247 -2.08 -1.21 -30.93
C MET A 247 -1.44 -0.16 -31.83
N VAL A 248 -1.57 1.11 -31.47
CA VAL A 248 -0.87 2.22 -32.13
C VAL A 248 -0.08 2.98 -31.08
N ILE A 249 1.23 3.10 -31.27
CA ILE A 249 2.11 3.90 -30.42
C ILE A 249 2.73 5.05 -31.21
N GLN A 250 2.86 6.19 -30.54
CA GLN A 250 3.49 7.36 -31.13
C GLN A 250 5.00 7.18 -31.29
N GLY A 251 5.62 6.44 -30.38
CA GLY A 251 7.07 6.23 -30.35
C GLY A 251 7.50 4.92 -31.02
N GLN A 252 8.64 4.42 -30.55
CA GLN A 252 9.28 3.19 -30.96
C GLN A 252 8.95 2.04 -29.99
N LEU A 253 9.23 0.82 -30.43
CA LEU A 253 9.22 -0.37 -29.58
C LEU A 253 10.66 -0.78 -29.28
N PHE A 254 10.96 -1.02 -28.01
CA PHE A 254 12.25 -1.49 -27.52
C PHE A 254 12.07 -2.82 -26.79
N GLU A 255 12.49 -3.91 -27.40
CA GLU A 255 12.39 -5.28 -26.86
C GLU A 255 13.73 -5.77 -26.31
N ASN A 256 13.70 -6.87 -25.55
CA ASN A 256 14.88 -7.54 -25.00
C ASN A 256 15.79 -6.61 -24.20
N GLN A 257 15.19 -5.67 -23.46
CA GLN A 257 15.95 -4.74 -22.64
C GLN A 257 16.51 -5.47 -21.40
N THR A 258 17.82 -5.46 -21.22
CA THR A 258 18.48 -6.11 -20.08
C THR A 258 18.19 -5.40 -18.76
N ALA A 259 17.91 -4.10 -18.81
CA ALA A 259 17.43 -3.28 -17.71
C ALA A 259 16.42 -2.25 -18.23
N LEU A 260 15.35 -2.05 -17.47
CA LEU A 260 14.34 -1.03 -17.75
C LEU A 260 14.45 0.06 -16.69
N ASN A 261 14.79 1.28 -17.13
CA ASN A 261 14.99 2.43 -16.27
C ASN A 261 13.97 3.52 -16.65
N PRO A 262 12.68 3.36 -16.31
CA PRO A 262 11.69 4.41 -16.54
C PRO A 262 12.14 5.70 -15.83
N ALA A 263 11.87 6.84 -16.46
CA ALA A 263 12.23 8.12 -15.86
C ALA A 263 11.36 8.37 -14.62
N SER A 264 11.77 9.30 -13.75
CA SER A 264 11.00 9.68 -12.55
C SER A 264 9.73 10.51 -12.88
N GLY A 265 9.06 10.21 -14.00
CA GLY A 265 7.95 10.96 -14.58
C GLY A 265 6.62 10.20 -14.57
N ASN A 266 5.71 10.61 -15.47
CA ASN A 266 4.36 10.07 -15.62
C ASN A 266 4.31 8.85 -16.58
N ASP A 267 5.23 7.92 -16.40
CA ASP A 267 5.31 6.70 -17.22
C ASP A 267 4.26 5.68 -16.74
N VAL A 268 3.74 4.87 -17.66
CA VAL A 268 2.96 3.68 -17.26
C VAL A 268 3.92 2.52 -17.09
N ILE A 269 4.04 2.02 -15.86
CA ILE A 269 5.04 1.02 -15.50
C ILE A 269 4.34 -0.28 -15.06
N ILE A 270 4.76 -1.40 -15.62
CA ILE A 270 4.35 -2.75 -15.20
C ILE A 270 5.51 -3.37 -14.43
N ARG A 271 5.23 -3.86 -13.23
CA ARG A 271 6.18 -4.53 -12.34
C ARG A 271 5.76 -5.97 -12.07
N ASP A 272 6.75 -6.84 -11.86
CA ASP A 272 6.49 -8.19 -11.35
C ASP A 272 6.18 -8.17 -9.84
N SER A 273 5.86 -9.34 -9.29
CA SER A 273 5.56 -9.52 -7.86
C SER A 273 6.71 -9.14 -6.93
N ASN A 274 7.94 -9.08 -7.44
CA ASN A 274 9.14 -8.69 -6.70
C ASN A 274 9.44 -7.19 -6.83
N GLY A 275 8.56 -6.43 -7.50
CA GLY A 275 8.70 -4.99 -7.72
C GLY A 275 9.65 -4.60 -8.86
N ALA A 276 10.21 -5.57 -9.60
CA ALA A 276 11.09 -5.29 -10.73
C ALA A 276 10.28 -4.86 -11.96
N VAL A 277 10.77 -3.86 -12.68
CA VAL A 277 10.11 -3.35 -13.90
C VAL A 277 10.27 -4.36 -15.04
N VAL A 278 9.16 -4.78 -15.63
CA VAL A 278 9.11 -5.73 -16.76
C VAL A 278 8.70 -5.07 -18.07
N SER A 279 8.00 -3.93 -17.99
CA SER A 279 7.66 -3.09 -19.13
C SER A 279 7.30 -1.68 -18.69
N TYR A 280 7.48 -0.71 -19.57
CA TYR A 280 6.87 0.60 -19.39
C TYR A 280 6.58 1.29 -20.73
N LEU A 281 5.63 2.22 -20.71
CA LEU A 281 5.37 3.17 -21.79
C LEU A 281 5.70 4.58 -21.28
N ASP A 282 6.60 5.26 -21.96
CA ASP A 282 7.07 6.57 -21.54
C ASP A 282 6.14 7.71 -22.00
N VAL A 283 6.41 8.92 -21.52
CA VAL A 283 5.67 10.13 -21.91
C VAL A 283 5.80 10.51 -23.39
N SER A 284 6.80 9.99 -24.10
CA SER A 284 7.02 10.19 -25.54
C SER A 284 6.17 9.25 -26.38
N GLY A 285 5.65 8.17 -25.79
CA GLY A 285 4.94 7.09 -26.45
C GLY A 285 5.86 5.96 -26.92
N ASP A 286 7.09 5.90 -26.42
CA ASP A 286 8.00 4.77 -26.60
C ASP A 286 7.59 3.63 -25.66
N PHE A 287 7.57 2.41 -26.19
CA PHE A 287 7.16 1.21 -25.48
C PHE A 287 8.36 0.28 -25.24
N TYR A 288 8.64 -0.01 -23.98
CA TYR A 288 9.79 -0.80 -23.57
C TYR A 288 9.36 -2.13 -22.94
N LEU A 289 10.03 -3.21 -23.36
CA LEU A 289 9.80 -4.58 -22.90
C LEU A 289 11.12 -5.21 -22.50
N LYS A 290 11.12 -5.88 -21.35
CA LYS A 290 12.22 -6.76 -20.93
C LYS A 290 12.30 -8.00 -21.82
N GLY A 291 11.15 -8.51 -22.26
CA GLY A 291 11.01 -9.60 -23.23
C GLY A 291 10.69 -9.10 -24.63
N THR A 292 9.92 -9.90 -25.38
CA THR A 292 9.51 -9.61 -26.77
C THR A 292 8.02 -9.31 -26.89
N LEU A 293 7.60 -8.71 -28.00
CA LEU A 293 6.21 -8.55 -28.41
C LEU A 293 5.87 -9.56 -29.51
N THR A 294 4.83 -10.36 -29.29
CA THR A 294 4.24 -11.22 -30.31
C THR A 294 2.95 -10.60 -30.83
N GLU A 295 2.92 -10.23 -32.11
CA GLU A 295 1.71 -9.74 -32.79
C GLU A 295 0.88 -10.89 -33.37
N ASN A 296 -0.44 -10.68 -33.53
CA ASN A 296 -1.40 -11.69 -33.97
C ASN A 296 -1.37 -12.98 -33.14
N GLY A 297 -1.03 -12.86 -31.85
CA GLY A 297 -0.99 -13.97 -30.91
C GLY A 297 -2.35 -14.27 -30.28
N ASN A 298 -2.37 -15.21 -29.33
CA ASN A 298 -3.52 -15.47 -28.47
C ASN A 298 -3.14 -15.08 -27.03
N PRO A 299 -3.46 -13.84 -26.60
CA PRO A 299 -2.98 -13.29 -25.34
C PRO A 299 -3.44 -14.00 -24.08
#